data_AF-A0A7T7RGD0-F1
#
_entry.id   AF-A0A7T7RGD0-F1
#
_cell.length_a   1.000
_cell.length_b   1.000
_cell.length_c   1.000
_cell.angle_alpha   90.00
_cell.angle_beta   90.00
_cell.angle_gamma   90.00
#
_symmetry.space_group_name_H-M   'P 1'
#
loop_
_entity.id
_entity.type
_entity.pdbx_description
1 polymer ?
#
loop_
_entity_poly.entity_id
_entity_poly.type
_entity_poly.pdbx_seq_one_letter_code
_entity_poly.pdbx_strand_id
1 'polypeptide(L)' 'MLRTLLVLSLSGSDSRLHAVASTGVAGSGQVRIRAEITSDGADSTPVESAVARISVEPAVISALWRQTAA' A
#
# COMPACT_ATOMS: atom_id res chain seq x y z
N MET A 1 2.07 -12.26 -4.91
CA MET A 1 3.20 -11.30 -5.05
C MET A 1 2.69 -9.90 -4.68
N LEU A 2 2.61 -9.57 -3.38
CA LEU A 2 1.84 -8.40 -2.87
C LEU A 2 2.33 -7.05 -3.39
N ARG A 3 3.64 -6.94 -3.66
CA ARG A 3 4.25 -5.77 -4.31
C ARG A 3 3.65 -5.49 -5.69
N THR A 4 3.41 -6.54 -6.48
CA THR A 4 2.80 -6.40 -7.81
C THR A 4 1.36 -5.94 -7.70
N LEU A 5 0.60 -6.48 -6.75
CA LEU A 5 -0.77 -6.05 -6.50
C LEU A 5 -0.85 -4.57 -6.15
N LEU A 6 0.04 -4.07 -5.29
CA LEU A 6 0.12 -2.65 -4.95
C LEU A 6 0.37 -1.79 -6.19
N VAL A 7 1.36 -2.14 -7.02
CA VAL A 7 1.67 -1.40 -8.25
C VAL A 7 0.46 -1.40 -9.19
N LEU A 8 -0.12 -2.58 -9.44
CA LEU A 8 -1.28 -2.71 -10.32
C LEU A 8 -2.53 -1.98 -9.81
N SER A 9 -2.71 -1.89 -8.49
CA SER A 9 -3.88 -1.22 -7.89
C SER A 9 -3.82 0.30 -8.00
N LEU A 10 -2.61 0.86 -8.16
CA LEU A 10 -2.39 2.30 -8.33
C LEU A 10 -2.23 2.69 -9.80
N SER A 11 -1.97 1.72 -10.69
CA SER A 11 -1.87 1.95 -12.13
C SER A 11 -3.13 2.62 -12.69
N GLY A 12 -2.96 3.70 -13.43
CA GLY A 12 -4.07 4.44 -14.06
C GLY A 12 -4.76 5.46 -13.15
N SER A 13 -4.27 5.65 -11.91
CA SER A 13 -4.65 6.77 -11.06
C SER A 13 -3.61 7.90 -11.11
N ASP A 14 -3.98 9.08 -10.59
CA ASP A 14 -3.04 10.20 -10.37
C ASP A 14 -2.14 9.98 -9.14
N SER A 15 -2.22 8.81 -8.48
CA SER A 15 -1.33 8.45 -7.39
C SER A 15 -0.02 7.85 -7.90
N ARG A 16 1.10 8.31 -7.37
CA ARG A 16 2.45 7.87 -7.72
C ARG A 16 3.10 7.13 -6.56
N LEU A 17 3.59 5.93 -6.84
CA LEU A 17 4.36 5.13 -5.89
C LEU A 17 5.83 5.56 -5.92
N HIS A 18 6.34 6.11 -4.82
CA HIS A 18 7.72 6.59 -4.69
C HIS A 18 8.68 5.53 -4.16
N ALA A 19 8.25 4.80 -3.13
CA ALA A 19 9.07 3.81 -2.47
C ALA A 19 8.23 2.62 -2.02
N VAL A 20 8.86 1.43 -2.04
CA VAL A 20 8.33 0.23 -1.41
C VAL A 20 9.45 -0.42 -0.60
N ALA A 21 9.26 -0.46 0.72
CA ALA A 21 10.13 -1.19 1.63
C ALA A 21 9.44 -2.47 2.10
N SER A 22 10.23 -3.51 2.31
CA SER A 22 9.78 -4.76 2.91
C SER A 22 10.72 -5.11 4.06
N THR A 23 10.15 -5.41 5.22
CA THR A 23 10.91 -5.71 6.43
C THR A 23 10.30 -6.92 7.11
N GLY A 24 11.11 -7.93 7.36
CA GLY A 24 10.70 -9.07 8.19
C GLY A 24 10.44 -8.62 9.62
N VAL A 25 9.36 -9.11 10.22
CA VAL A 25 9.07 -8.91 11.64
C VAL A 25 9.68 -10.10 12.38
N ALA A 26 10.72 -9.82 13.16
CA ALA A 26 11.49 -10.85 13.86
C ALA A 26 10.58 -11.71 14.75
N GLY A 27 10.75 -13.04 14.67
CA GLY A 27 10.01 -14.00 15.49
C GLY A 27 8.57 -14.27 15.08
N SER A 28 8.00 -13.58 14.09
CA SER A 28 6.61 -13.81 13.64
C SER A 28 6.47 -14.45 12.27
N GLY A 29 7.55 -14.52 11.47
CA GLY A 29 7.50 -14.96 10.08
C GLY A 29 6.72 -14.02 9.16
N GLN A 30 6.30 -12.86 9.66
CA GLN A 30 5.54 -11.87 8.90
C GLN A 30 6.47 -10.92 8.16
N VAL A 31 6.00 -10.38 7.04
CA VAL A 31 6.66 -9.30 6.31
C VAL A 31 5.77 -8.07 6.39
N ARG A 32 6.33 -6.97 6.88
CA ARG A 32 5.69 -5.65 6.79
C ARG A 32 6.10 -5.00 5.48
N ILE A 33 5.12 -4.58 4.69
CA ILE A 33 5.34 -3.79 3.48
C ILE A 33 4.92 -2.36 3.78
N ARG A 34 5.80 -1.40 3.47
CA ARG A 34 5.52 0.02 3.56
C ARG A 34 5.65 0.63 2.17
N ALA A 35 4.60 1.31 1.73
CA ALA A 35 4.56 2.05 0.49
C ALA A 35 4.53 3.55 0.79
N GLU A 36 5.29 4.33 0.04
CA GLU A 36 5.20 5.79 0.05
C GLU A 36 4.57 6.23 -1.26
N ILE A 37 3.42 6.89 -1.14
CA ILE A 37 2.56 7.25 -2.26
C ILE A 37 2.29 8.75 -2.17
N THR A 38 2.44 9.46 -3.28
CA THR A 38 1.96 10.83 -3.44
C THR A 38 0.69 10.78 -4.29
N SER A 39 -0.35 11.51 -3.90
CA SER A 39 -1.54 11.71 -4.71
C SER A 39 -1.61 13.17 -5.10
N ASP A 40 -1.88 13.44 -6.38
CA ASP A 40 -2.13 14.80 -6.83
C ASP A 40 -3.55 15.21 -6.40
N GLY A 41 -3.66 16.08 -5.40
CA GLY A 41 -4.93 16.59 -4.88
C GLY A 41 -5.40 15.93 -3.59
N ALA A 42 -6.59 16.33 -3.13
CA ALA A 42 -7.19 15.86 -1.87
C ALA A 42 -7.90 14.50 -2.01
N ASP A 43 -7.98 13.93 -3.22
CA ASP A 43 -8.65 12.66 -3.44
C ASP A 43 -7.75 11.49 -3.05
N SER A 44 -8.12 10.84 -1.95
CA SER A 44 -7.50 9.62 -1.44
C SER A 44 -8.20 8.34 -1.90
N THR A 45 -9.25 8.44 -2.73
CA THR A 45 -10.03 7.28 -3.20
C THR A 45 -9.18 6.21 -3.89
N PRO A 46 -8.18 6.56 -4.74
CA PRO A 46 -7.31 5.53 -5.34
C PRO A 46 -6.48 4.77 -4.30
N VAL A 47 -5.95 5.47 -3.29
CA VAL A 47 -5.16 4.87 -2.21
C VAL A 47 -6.04 3.98 -1.33
N GLU A 48 -7.21 4.46 -0.92
CA GLU A 48 -8.18 3.67 -0.14
C GLU A 48 -8.59 2.40 -0.92
N SER A 49 -8.92 2.53 -2.20
CA SER A 49 -9.31 1.38 -3.05
C SER A 49 -8.18 0.36 -3.18
N ALA A 50 -6.93 0.80 -3.29
CA ALA A 50 -5.77 -0.09 -3.31
C ALA A 50 -5.61 -0.83 -1.96
N VAL A 51 -5.77 -0.13 -0.83
CA VAL A 51 -5.71 -0.73 0.51
C VAL A 51 -6.84 -1.73 0.72
N ALA A 52 -8.07 -1.42 0.32
CA ALA A 52 -9.22 -2.31 0.40
C ALA A 52 -9.04 -3.58 -0.45
N ARG A 53 -8.40 -3.47 -1.62
CA ARG A 53 -8.07 -4.65 -2.44
C ARG A 53 -6.98 -5.51 -1.80
N ILE A 54 -5.95 -4.89 -1.23
CA ILE A 54 -4.87 -5.62 -0.57
C ILE A 54 -5.36 -6.30 0.71
N SER A 55 -6.31 -5.69 1.44
CA SER A 55 -6.79 -6.22 2.73
C SER A 55 -7.54 -7.54 2.61
N VAL A 56 -8.09 -7.87 1.44
CA VAL A 56 -8.80 -9.14 1.20
C VAL A 56 -7.89 -10.28 0.74
N GLU A 57 -6.59 -10.02 0.52
CA GLU A 57 -5.64 -11.05 0.13
C GLU A 57 -5.40 -12.03 1.30
N PRO A 58 -5.44 -13.36 1.10
CA PRO A 58 -5.34 -14.34 2.18
C PRO A 58 -4.07 -14.25 3.05
N ALA A 59 -2.99 -13.69 2.49
CA ALA A 59 -1.71 -13.53 3.16
C ALA A 59 -1.61 -12.21 3.97
N VAL A 60 -2.63 -11.35 3.91
CA VAL A 60 -2.64 -10.04 4.57
C VAL A 60 -3.43 -10.13 5.87
N ILE A 61 -2.73 -9.85 6.97
CA ILE A 61 -3.33 -9.84 8.32
C ILE A 61 -3.95 -8.48 8.61
N SER A 62 -3.32 -7.41 8.13
CA SER A 62 -3.84 -6.04 8.25
C SER A 62 -3.26 -5.15 7.17
N ALA A 63 -4.05 -4.17 6.76
CA ALA A 63 -3.64 -3.10 5.86
C ALA A 63 -4.21 -1.77 6.37
N LEU A 64 -3.41 -0.72 6.31
CA LEU A 64 -3.82 0.63 6.68
C LEU A 64 -3.06 1.63 5.81
N TRP A 65 -3.64 2.81 5.63
CA TRP A 65 -2.93 3.97 5.15
C TRP A 65 -3.16 5.15 6.08
N ARG A 66 -2.29 6.14 5.95
CA ARG A 66 -2.42 7.42 6.62
C ARG A 66 -1.83 8.49 5.73
N GLN A 67 -2.44 9.66 5.73
CA GLN A 67 -1.81 10.84 5.17
C GLN A 67 -0.70 11.29 6.12
N THR A 68 0.51 11.47 5.60
CA THR A 68 1.58 12.16 6.33
C THR A 68 1.39 13.65 6.15
N ALA A 69 1.39 14.41 7.25
CA ALA A 69 1.41 15.87 7.18
C ALA A 69 2.65 16.31 6.39
N ALA A 70 2.45 17.31 5.51
CA ALA A 70 3.52 17.94 4.73
C ALA A 70 4.46 18.75 5.65
#